data_AF-A0A2R6G7T8-F1
#
_entry.id   AF-A0A2R6G7T8-F1
#
_cell.length_a   1.000
_cell.length_b   1.000
_cell.length_c   1.000
_cell.angle_alpha   90.00
_cell.angle_beta   90.00
_cell.angle_gamma   90.00
#
_symmetry.space_group_name_H-M   'P 1'
#
loop_
_entity.id
_entity.type
_entity.pdbx_description
1 polymer ?
#
loop_
_entity_poly.entity_id
_entity_poly.type
_entity_poly.pdbx_seq_one_letter_code
_entity_poly.pdbx_strand_id
1 'polypeptide(L)'
;MGHGDAFETNLSPHGTFSLVAGLYVAAVLAPAATAVLVGGGPIWRTYATLLGTAAATAVVAGLAVSRAETRVAVGLGRTSLVRVLPLAGFAYAGWVVVGADDSIGLAMLGLLGGLFAGLIVVPMARNRAIRDRIADVPVRARWSAQAGPRRRRLAKVLAVVLVGGGLLAFVTGIVVDVRPVLWAGQLAIPVGAGVLGTTAEREYAVIDEGLVVRAPATLRLVPWDRFESVTVTDEAVSIRRSAPWRLAVSCDREAIDDVPAVRGALSRYLHDEQR
;
A
#
# COMPACT_ATOMS: atom_id res chain seq x y z
N MET A 1 28.43 12.98 16.00
CA MET A 1 28.72 11.67 16.61
C MET A 1 27.40 10.99 16.94
N GLY A 2 27.10 9.86 16.27
CA GLY A 2 26.24 8.79 16.78
C GLY A 2 24.73 9.01 16.87
N HIS A 3 24.03 9.11 15.73
CA HIS A 3 22.66 8.56 15.63
C HIS A 3 22.73 7.33 14.73
N GLY A 4 23.15 6.22 15.34
CA GLY A 4 23.16 4.91 14.72
C GLY A 4 21.74 4.41 14.51
N ASP A 5 21.41 4.11 13.26
CA ASP A 5 20.87 2.83 12.82
C ASP A 5 19.94 2.09 13.79
N ALA A 6 18.78 2.67 14.09
CA ALA A 6 17.71 2.01 14.82
C ALA A 6 16.61 1.46 13.88
N PHE A 7 16.99 0.83 12.76
CA PHE A 7 16.05 0.11 11.88
C PHE A 7 16.61 -1.19 11.30
N GLU A 8 17.49 -1.89 12.02
CA GLU A 8 17.78 -3.30 11.72
C GLU A 8 16.68 -4.18 12.33
N THR A 9 15.62 -4.41 11.56
CA THR A 9 14.76 -5.58 11.79
C THR A 9 15.50 -6.80 11.24
N ASN A 10 15.67 -7.82 12.08
CA ASN A 10 16.48 -9.05 11.91
C ASN A 10 16.14 -9.98 10.71
N LEU A 11 15.46 -9.49 9.68
CA LEU A 11 15.34 -10.15 8.38
C LEU A 11 16.03 -9.25 7.37
N SER A 12 17.04 -9.77 6.65
CA SER A 12 17.63 -9.03 5.54
C SER A 12 16.49 -8.50 4.65
N PRO A 13 16.45 -7.20 4.30
CA PRO A 13 15.35 -6.61 3.51
C PRO A 13 15.02 -7.38 2.22
N HIS A 14 15.99 -8.16 1.76
CA HIS A 14 15.95 -9.12 0.66
C HIS A 14 15.00 -10.30 0.93
N GLY A 15 15.17 -11.02 2.06
CA GLY A 15 14.40 -12.21 2.40
C GLY A 15 12.90 -11.94 2.59
N THR A 16 12.55 -10.80 3.18
CA THR A 16 11.14 -10.42 3.40
C THR A 16 10.41 -10.19 2.07
N PHE A 17 11.08 -9.56 1.08
CA PHE A 17 10.46 -9.32 -0.23
C PHE A 17 10.22 -10.63 -1.00
N SER A 18 11.22 -11.51 -1.05
CA SER A 18 11.06 -12.82 -1.72
C SER A 18 9.96 -13.66 -1.08
N LEU A 19 9.85 -13.62 0.26
CA LEU A 19 8.80 -14.32 0.99
C LEU A 19 7.41 -13.79 0.63
N VAL A 20 7.24 -12.46 0.67
CA VAL A 20 5.95 -11.82 0.37
C VAL A 20 5.55 -12.00 -1.10
N ALA A 21 6.51 -11.93 -2.02
CA ALA A 21 6.28 -12.22 -3.43
C ALA A 21 5.89 -13.70 -3.65
N GLY A 22 6.58 -14.63 -2.98
CA GLY A 22 6.24 -16.05 -3.01
C GLY A 22 4.83 -16.32 -2.48
N LEU A 23 4.48 -15.70 -1.34
CA LEU A 23 3.15 -15.81 -0.73
C LEU A 23 2.05 -15.24 -1.64
N TYR A 24 2.33 -14.15 -2.36
CA TYR A 24 1.39 -13.60 -3.34
C TYR A 24 1.12 -14.59 -4.48
N VAL A 25 2.18 -15.16 -5.07
CA VAL A 25 2.02 -16.15 -6.15
C VAL A 25 1.29 -17.39 -5.65
N ALA A 26 1.59 -17.85 -4.43
CA ALA A 26 0.88 -18.94 -3.79
C ALA A 26 -0.60 -18.62 -3.56
N ALA A 27 -0.93 -17.43 -3.07
CA ALA A 27 -2.32 -17.03 -2.81
C ALA A 27 -3.17 -17.00 -4.09
N VAL A 28 -2.56 -16.71 -5.25
CA VAL A 28 -3.26 -16.69 -6.54
C VAL A 28 -3.30 -18.08 -7.20
N LEU A 29 -2.16 -18.79 -7.24
CA LEU A 29 -2.05 -20.04 -8.00
C LEU A 29 -2.45 -21.29 -7.22
N ALA A 30 -2.26 -21.32 -5.90
CA ALA A 30 -2.53 -22.53 -5.12
C ALA A 30 -4.03 -22.90 -5.09
N PRO A 31 -4.96 -21.94 -4.94
CA PRO A 31 -6.38 -22.24 -5.06
C PRO A 31 -6.75 -22.79 -6.45
N ALA A 32 -6.17 -22.25 -7.53
CA ALA A 32 -6.38 -22.73 -8.90
C ALA A 32 -5.86 -24.16 -9.11
N ALA A 33 -4.61 -24.42 -8.69
CA ALA A 33 -4.03 -25.74 -8.76
C ALA A 33 -4.85 -26.76 -7.95
N THR A 34 -5.32 -26.36 -6.77
CA THR A 34 -6.17 -27.21 -5.91
C THR A 34 -7.49 -27.54 -6.59
N ALA A 35 -8.15 -26.55 -7.21
CA ALA A 35 -9.41 -26.78 -7.92
C ALA A 35 -9.26 -27.81 -9.05
N VAL A 36 -8.16 -27.74 -9.79
CA VAL A 36 -7.84 -28.70 -10.88
C VAL A 36 -7.48 -30.08 -10.33
N LEU A 37 -6.69 -30.16 -9.26
CA LEU A 37 -6.15 -31.41 -8.73
C LEU A 37 -7.18 -32.24 -7.96
N VAL A 38 -8.15 -31.59 -7.31
CA VAL A 38 -9.08 -32.29 -6.40
C VAL A 38 -10.30 -32.82 -7.14
N GLY A 39 -10.83 -32.11 -8.15
CA GLY A 39 -11.93 -32.58 -9.01
C GLY A 39 -13.22 -33.01 -8.27
N GLY A 40 -13.36 -32.67 -6.99
CA GLY A 40 -14.40 -33.17 -6.09
C GLY A 40 -13.91 -34.25 -5.12
N GLY A 41 -14.18 -34.09 -3.83
CA GLY A 41 -13.74 -35.03 -2.79
C GLY A 41 -14.00 -34.54 -1.37
N PRO A 42 -13.66 -35.33 -0.34
CA PRO A 42 -13.86 -34.94 1.05
C PRO A 42 -13.00 -33.72 1.42
N ILE A 43 -13.54 -32.84 2.26
CA ILE A 43 -12.96 -31.53 2.63
C ILE A 43 -11.48 -31.62 3.05
N TRP A 44 -11.09 -32.68 3.76
CA TRP A 44 -9.71 -32.87 4.23
C TRP A 44 -8.71 -33.00 3.07
N ARG A 45 -9.10 -33.61 1.94
CA ARG A 45 -8.23 -33.72 0.76
C ARG A 45 -8.00 -32.34 0.17
N THR A 46 -9.07 -31.57 -0.03
CA THR A 46 -9.02 -30.19 -0.53
C THR A 46 -8.08 -29.33 0.31
N TYR A 47 -8.19 -29.43 1.63
CA TYR A 47 -7.33 -28.69 2.56
C TYR A 47 -5.85 -29.12 2.44
N ALA A 48 -5.57 -30.43 2.42
CA ALA A 48 -4.20 -30.93 2.29
C ALA A 48 -3.55 -30.55 0.96
N THR A 49 -4.27 -30.66 -0.16
CA THR A 49 -3.80 -30.22 -1.48
C THR A 49 -3.60 -28.72 -1.55
N LEU A 50 -4.47 -27.92 -0.93
CA LEU A 50 -4.30 -26.48 -0.86
C LEU A 50 -3.04 -26.09 -0.09
N LEU A 51 -2.83 -26.71 1.08
CA LEU A 51 -1.65 -26.45 1.89
C LEU A 51 -0.36 -26.84 1.15
N GLY A 52 -0.35 -28.01 0.51
CA GLY A 52 0.78 -28.50 -0.26
C GLY A 52 1.10 -27.63 -1.48
N THR A 53 0.08 -27.27 -2.27
CA THR A 53 0.26 -26.40 -3.44
C THR A 53 0.66 -24.98 -3.03
N ALA A 54 0.09 -24.43 -1.95
CA ALA A 54 0.48 -23.12 -1.43
C ALA A 54 1.94 -23.11 -0.97
N ALA A 55 2.35 -24.10 -0.17
CA ALA A 55 3.72 -24.22 0.29
C ALA A 55 4.70 -24.38 -0.88
N ALA A 56 4.43 -25.30 -1.80
CA ALA A 56 5.27 -25.53 -2.97
C ALA A 56 5.39 -24.27 -3.85
N THR A 57 4.27 -23.62 -4.15
CA THR A 57 4.26 -22.41 -4.97
C THR A 57 4.99 -21.26 -4.29
N ALA A 58 4.79 -21.07 -2.97
CA ALA A 58 5.46 -20.03 -2.22
C ALA A 58 6.99 -20.21 -2.22
N VAL A 59 7.45 -21.44 -2.03
CA VAL A 59 8.89 -21.77 -2.05
C VAL A 59 9.45 -21.58 -3.46
N VAL A 60 8.82 -22.13 -4.50
CA VAL A 60 9.31 -22.03 -5.88
C VAL A 60 9.35 -20.58 -6.34
N ALA A 61 8.28 -19.82 -6.12
CA ALA A 61 8.22 -18.42 -6.49
C ALA A 61 9.18 -17.57 -5.65
N GLY A 62 9.30 -17.83 -4.34
CA GLY A 62 10.25 -17.15 -3.47
C GLY A 62 11.70 -17.36 -3.91
N LEU A 63 12.07 -18.61 -4.25
CA LEU A 63 13.39 -18.95 -4.78
C LEU A 63 13.65 -18.36 -6.18
N ALA A 64 12.63 -18.32 -7.04
CA ALA A 64 12.76 -17.70 -8.36
C ALA A 64 12.98 -16.18 -8.22
N VAL A 65 12.25 -15.53 -7.32
CA VAL A 65 12.40 -14.09 -7.04
C VAL A 65 13.74 -13.79 -6.40
N SER A 66 14.21 -14.59 -5.43
CA SER A 66 15.51 -14.37 -4.78
C SER A 66 16.68 -14.51 -5.75
N ARG A 67 16.58 -15.40 -6.74
CA ARG A 67 17.60 -15.55 -7.80
C ARG A 67 17.59 -14.42 -8.83
N ALA A 68 16.44 -13.82 -9.09
CA ALA A 68 16.26 -12.78 -10.11
C ALA A 68 16.14 -11.35 -9.53
N GLU A 69 16.53 -11.20 -8.26
CA GLU A 69 16.06 -10.17 -7.33
C GLU A 69 16.23 -8.73 -7.82
N THR A 70 17.39 -8.41 -8.39
CA THR A 70 17.72 -7.05 -8.82
C THR A 70 16.99 -6.65 -10.10
N ARG A 71 16.81 -7.57 -11.05
CA ARG A 71 16.15 -7.26 -12.33
C ARG A 71 14.63 -7.30 -12.23
N VAL A 72 14.07 -8.26 -11.49
CA VAL A 72 12.63 -8.46 -11.44
C VAL A 72 11.96 -7.41 -10.56
N ALA A 73 12.52 -7.06 -9.39
CA ALA A 73 11.91 -6.07 -8.51
C ALA A 73 11.92 -4.66 -9.12
N VAL A 74 13.04 -4.27 -9.76
CA VAL A 74 13.16 -2.97 -10.43
C VAL A 74 12.31 -2.94 -11.71
N GLY A 75 12.29 -4.04 -12.48
CA GLY A 75 11.47 -4.17 -13.68
C GLY A 75 9.96 -4.13 -13.39
N LEU A 76 9.48 -4.88 -12.39
CA LEU A 76 8.09 -4.82 -11.95
C LEU A 76 7.73 -3.40 -11.51
N GLY A 77 8.54 -2.79 -10.64
CA GLY A 77 8.27 -1.44 -10.12
C GLY A 77 8.12 -0.35 -11.19
N ARG A 78 8.75 -0.54 -12.37
CA ARG A 78 8.66 0.37 -13.52
C ARG A 78 7.47 0.10 -14.43
N THR A 79 6.90 -1.11 -14.40
CA THR A 79 5.88 -1.54 -15.36
C THR A 79 4.47 -1.28 -14.84
N SER A 80 3.55 -0.85 -15.72
CA SER A 80 2.14 -0.63 -15.38
C SER A 80 1.42 -1.91 -14.93
N LEU A 81 1.93 -3.09 -15.29
CA LEU A 81 1.43 -4.41 -14.90
C LEU A 81 1.28 -4.58 -13.38
N VAL A 82 2.15 -3.95 -12.59
CA VAL A 82 2.05 -3.99 -11.12
C VAL A 82 0.73 -3.39 -10.61
N ARG A 83 0.09 -2.49 -11.37
CA ARG A 83 -1.24 -1.95 -11.02
C ARG A 83 -2.37 -2.96 -11.22
N VAL A 84 -2.15 -3.98 -12.04
CA VAL A 84 -3.14 -5.01 -12.38
C VAL A 84 -2.98 -6.25 -11.49
N LEU A 85 -1.84 -6.43 -10.81
CA LEU A 85 -1.62 -7.53 -9.86
C LEU A 85 -2.77 -7.71 -8.84
N PRO A 86 -3.29 -6.65 -8.19
CA PRO A 86 -4.43 -6.81 -7.28
C PRO A 86 -5.71 -7.31 -7.96
N LEU A 87 -5.85 -7.11 -9.28
CA LEU A 87 -6.98 -7.58 -10.08
C LEU A 87 -6.87 -9.07 -10.45
N ALA A 88 -5.70 -9.69 -10.29
CA ALA A 88 -5.53 -11.13 -10.57
C ALA A 88 -6.43 -12.00 -9.67
N GLY A 89 -6.65 -11.59 -8.41
CA GLY A 89 -7.59 -12.26 -7.51
C GLY A 89 -9.04 -12.21 -8.01
N PHE A 90 -9.45 -11.12 -8.67
CA PHE A 90 -10.77 -10.97 -9.27
C PHE A 90 -10.92 -11.82 -10.54
N ALA A 91 -9.90 -11.86 -11.39
CA ALA A 91 -9.88 -12.74 -12.56
C ALA A 91 -10.00 -14.22 -12.15
N TYR A 92 -9.31 -14.60 -11.08
CA TYR A 92 -9.41 -15.93 -10.49
C TYR A 92 -10.81 -16.22 -9.92
N ALA A 93 -11.36 -15.31 -9.12
CA ALA A 93 -12.70 -15.49 -8.57
C ALA A 93 -13.76 -15.61 -9.67
N GLY A 94 -13.65 -14.82 -10.74
CA GLY A 94 -14.52 -14.92 -11.91
C GLY A 94 -14.40 -16.28 -12.60
N TRP A 95 -13.20 -16.82 -12.76
CA TRP A 95 -13.00 -18.16 -13.35
C TRP A 95 -13.62 -19.27 -12.50
N VAL A 96 -13.44 -19.24 -11.17
CA VAL A 96 -14.02 -20.26 -10.27
C VAL A 96 -15.55 -20.19 -10.26
N VAL A 97 -16.13 -18.99 -10.28
CA VAL A 97 -17.60 -18.80 -10.31
C VAL A 97 -18.22 -19.35 -11.58
N VAL A 98 -17.51 -19.31 -12.72
CA VAL A 98 -18.01 -19.84 -14.00
C VAL A 98 -17.84 -21.36 -14.10
N GLY A 99 -16.88 -21.95 -13.39
CA GLY A 99 -16.46 -23.34 -13.59
C GLY A 99 -16.78 -24.33 -12.47
N ALA A 100 -17.20 -23.88 -11.28
CA ALA A 100 -17.34 -24.78 -10.13
C ALA A 100 -18.55 -24.44 -9.24
N ASP A 101 -19.54 -25.34 -9.23
CA ASP A 101 -20.81 -25.17 -8.50
C ASP A 101 -20.65 -25.11 -6.96
N ASP A 102 -19.55 -25.63 -6.39
CA ASP A 102 -19.35 -25.75 -4.92
C ASP A 102 -18.04 -25.11 -4.38
N SER A 103 -17.36 -24.26 -5.15
CA SER A 103 -16.01 -23.75 -4.81
C SER A 103 -15.94 -22.31 -4.29
N ILE A 104 -17.04 -21.79 -3.74
CA ILE A 104 -17.13 -20.40 -3.24
C ILE A 104 -16.02 -20.10 -2.23
N GLY A 105 -15.70 -21.04 -1.33
CA GLY A 105 -14.63 -20.86 -0.33
C GLY A 105 -13.23 -20.70 -0.96
N LEU A 106 -12.91 -21.49 -2.00
CA LEU A 106 -11.65 -21.37 -2.72
C LEU A 106 -11.59 -20.10 -3.56
N ALA A 107 -12.70 -19.71 -4.19
CA ALA A 107 -12.82 -18.44 -4.92
C ALA A 107 -12.56 -17.25 -3.99
N MET A 108 -13.19 -17.24 -2.80
CA MET A 108 -12.98 -16.19 -1.80
C MET A 108 -11.55 -16.16 -1.27
N LEU A 109 -10.95 -17.32 -1.01
CA LEU A 109 -9.56 -17.38 -0.53
C LEU A 109 -8.58 -16.82 -1.57
N GLY A 110 -8.72 -17.19 -2.84
CA GLY A 110 -7.88 -16.65 -3.91
C GLY A 110 -8.13 -15.15 -4.17
N LEU A 111 -9.39 -14.71 -4.08
CA LEU A 111 -9.75 -13.30 -4.16
C LEU A 111 -9.09 -12.48 -3.06
N LEU A 112 -9.35 -12.85 -1.79
CA LEU A 112 -8.86 -12.11 -0.63
C LEU A 112 -7.34 -12.23 -0.53
N GLY A 113 -6.79 -13.43 -0.68
CA GLY A 113 -5.36 -13.68 -0.65
C GLY A 113 -4.63 -12.89 -1.73
N GLY A 114 -5.11 -12.93 -2.98
CA GLY A 114 -4.55 -12.16 -4.09
C GLY A 114 -4.67 -10.65 -3.88
N LEU A 115 -5.80 -10.17 -3.39
CA LEU A 115 -6.02 -8.75 -3.09
C LEU A 115 -5.06 -8.25 -1.99
N PHE A 116 -5.05 -8.90 -0.83
CA PHE A 116 -4.25 -8.48 0.32
C PHE A 116 -2.75 -8.61 0.04
N ALA A 117 -2.31 -9.74 -0.50
CA ALA A 117 -0.90 -9.91 -0.83
C ALA A 117 -0.48 -8.93 -1.95
N GLY A 118 -1.35 -8.67 -2.93
CA GLY A 118 -1.12 -7.68 -3.97
C GLY A 118 -0.95 -6.27 -3.40
N LEU A 119 -1.79 -5.89 -2.44
CA LEU A 119 -1.70 -4.61 -1.73
C LEU A 119 -0.38 -4.43 -0.95
N ILE A 120 0.34 -5.51 -0.62
CA ILE A 120 1.64 -5.46 0.07
C ILE A 120 2.80 -5.52 -0.93
N VAL A 121 2.76 -6.44 -1.90
CA VAL A 121 3.83 -6.63 -2.90
C VAL A 121 4.01 -5.37 -3.74
N VAL A 122 2.92 -4.76 -4.19
CA VAL A 122 2.94 -3.59 -5.06
C VAL A 122 3.70 -2.41 -4.44
N PRO A 123 3.36 -1.93 -3.22
CA PRO A 123 4.11 -0.86 -2.59
C PRO A 123 5.54 -1.28 -2.26
N MET A 124 5.80 -2.52 -1.85
CA MET A 124 7.18 -2.97 -1.61
C MET A 124 8.05 -2.88 -2.86
N ALA A 125 7.57 -3.42 -3.99
CA ALA A 125 8.29 -3.38 -5.26
C ALA A 125 8.53 -1.93 -5.72
N ARG A 126 7.51 -1.08 -5.59
CA ARG A 126 7.62 0.35 -5.93
C ARG A 126 8.60 1.09 -5.02
N ASN A 127 8.58 0.81 -3.71
CA ASN A 127 9.50 1.42 -2.76
C ASN A 127 10.94 1.06 -3.10
N ARG A 128 11.21 -0.20 -3.48
CA ARG A 128 12.55 -0.65 -3.89
C ARG A 128 13.02 0.07 -5.15
N ALA A 129 12.19 0.14 -6.18
CA ALA A 129 12.52 0.87 -7.42
C ALA A 129 12.79 2.37 -7.19
N ILE A 130 12.10 2.99 -6.22
CA ILE A 130 12.36 4.38 -5.88
C ILE A 130 13.64 4.53 -5.06
N ARG A 131 13.89 3.66 -4.08
CA ARG A 131 15.13 3.68 -3.28
C ARG A 131 16.37 3.58 -4.15
N ASP A 132 16.36 2.65 -5.10
CA ASP A 132 17.43 2.47 -6.07
C ASP A 132 17.69 3.76 -6.88
N ARG A 133 16.61 4.43 -7.31
CA ARG A 133 16.70 5.68 -8.08
C ARG A 133 17.24 6.87 -7.26
N ILE A 134 17.04 6.89 -5.95
CA ILE A 134 17.42 8.03 -5.10
C ILE A 134 18.67 7.78 -4.25
N ALA A 135 19.32 6.61 -4.39
CA ALA A 135 20.42 6.18 -3.52
C ALA A 135 21.61 7.17 -3.56
N ASP A 136 21.94 7.67 -4.75
CA ASP A 136 23.10 8.54 -4.98
C ASP A 136 22.72 10.01 -5.21
N VAL A 137 21.47 10.39 -4.91
CA VAL A 137 20.98 11.75 -5.16
C VAL A 137 21.13 12.62 -3.91
N PRO A 138 21.77 13.80 -4.01
CA PRO A 138 21.95 14.69 -2.86
C PRO A 138 20.60 15.24 -2.37
N VAL A 139 20.37 15.13 -1.07
CA VAL A 139 19.18 15.68 -0.40
C VAL A 139 19.43 17.14 -0.03
N ARG A 140 18.60 18.05 -0.55
CA ARG A 140 18.71 19.50 -0.31
C ARG A 140 18.09 19.92 1.03
N ALA A 141 16.97 19.30 1.39
CA ALA A 141 16.27 19.52 2.64
C ALA A 141 15.49 18.26 3.03
N ARG A 142 15.37 18.00 4.32
CA ARG A 142 14.58 16.91 4.89
C ARG A 142 13.80 17.42 6.09
N TRP A 143 12.54 17.02 6.19
CA TRP A 143 11.72 17.30 7.37
C TRP A 143 10.72 16.18 7.58
N SER A 144 10.25 16.04 8.81
CA SER A 144 9.12 15.19 9.14
C SER A 144 7.90 16.05 9.39
N ALA A 145 6.73 15.63 8.92
CA ALA A 145 5.49 16.34 9.24
C ALA A 145 4.29 15.40 9.18
N GLN A 146 3.34 15.65 10.07
CA GLN A 146 2.01 15.06 9.96
C GLN A 146 1.18 15.77 8.89
N ALA A 147 0.09 15.13 8.46
CA ALA A 147 -0.89 15.79 7.63
C ALA A 147 -1.46 17.02 8.36
N GLY A 148 -1.68 18.12 7.63
CA GLY A 148 -2.18 19.37 8.22
C GLY A 148 -3.48 19.21 9.04
N PRO A 149 -3.72 20.10 10.02
CA PRO A 149 -4.70 19.90 11.09
C PRO A 149 -6.13 19.63 10.59
N ARG A 150 -6.57 20.35 9.56
CA ARG A 150 -7.89 20.14 8.93
C ARG A 150 -8.04 18.74 8.34
N ARG A 151 -7.02 18.26 7.62
CA ARG A 151 -7.05 16.93 6.98
C ARG A 151 -6.96 15.81 8.01
N ARG A 152 -6.15 16.00 9.06
CA ARG A 152 -6.08 15.07 10.20
C ARG A 152 -7.43 14.96 10.90
N ARG A 153 -8.14 16.06 11.12
CA ARG A 153 -9.49 16.07 11.71
C ARG A 153 -10.51 15.34 10.84
N LEU A 154 -10.54 15.64 9.54
CA LEU A 154 -11.43 14.95 8.60
C LEU A 154 -11.16 13.44 8.53
N ALA A 155 -9.90 13.03 8.48
CA ALA A 155 -9.53 11.61 8.46
C ALA A 155 -9.95 10.89 9.75
N LYS A 156 -9.76 11.53 10.92
CA LYS A 156 -10.23 10.97 12.21
C LYS A 156 -11.74 10.81 12.26
N VAL A 157 -12.50 11.84 11.83
CA VAL A 157 -13.96 11.77 11.78
C VAL A 157 -14.42 10.67 10.82
N LEU A 158 -13.86 10.63 9.61
CA LEU A 158 -14.18 9.60 8.62
C LEU A 158 -13.88 8.19 9.14
N ALA A 159 -12.75 8.00 9.83
CA ALA A 159 -12.41 6.73 10.44
C ALA A 159 -13.41 6.32 11.54
N VAL A 160 -13.80 7.25 12.42
CA VAL A 160 -14.82 6.98 13.46
C VAL A 160 -16.16 6.60 12.83
N VAL A 161 -16.58 7.31 11.77
CA VAL A 161 -17.83 7.00 11.06
C VAL A 161 -17.76 5.63 10.39
N LEU A 162 -16.64 5.29 9.74
CA LEU A 162 -16.48 4.00 9.07
C LEU A 162 -16.38 2.84 10.05
N VAL A 163 -15.63 2.99 11.14
CA VAL A 163 -15.48 1.93 12.15
C VAL A 163 -16.75 1.78 12.97
N GLY A 164 -17.30 2.89 13.49
CA GLY A 164 -18.52 2.87 14.30
C GLY A 164 -19.75 2.48 13.48
N GLY A 165 -19.90 3.07 12.29
CA GLY A 165 -20.97 2.70 11.36
C GLY A 165 -20.82 1.28 10.82
N GLY A 166 -19.58 0.84 10.57
CA GLY A 166 -19.29 -0.53 10.16
C GLY A 166 -19.63 -1.55 11.24
N LEU A 167 -19.29 -1.27 12.50
CA LEU A 167 -19.68 -2.11 13.64
C LEU A 167 -21.20 -2.16 13.82
N LEU A 168 -21.87 -1.01 13.73
CA LEU A 168 -23.33 -0.96 13.82
C LEU A 168 -23.98 -1.75 12.69
N ALA A 169 -23.54 -1.56 11.45
CA ALA A 169 -24.02 -2.32 10.30
C ALA A 169 -23.76 -3.83 10.48
N PHE A 170 -22.59 -4.22 10.98
CA PHE A 170 -22.29 -5.62 11.25
C PHE A 170 -23.26 -6.23 12.26
N VAL A 171 -23.50 -5.56 13.40
CA VAL A 171 -24.44 -6.03 14.43
C VAL A 171 -25.87 -6.06 13.91
N THR A 172 -26.33 -5.01 13.22
CA THR A 172 -27.66 -4.98 12.59
C THR A 172 -27.82 -6.07 11.55
N GLY A 173 -26.78 -6.34 10.76
CA GLY A 173 -26.77 -7.41 9.76
C GLY A 173 -26.94 -8.79 10.39
N ILE A 174 -26.38 -9.02 11.58
CA ILE A 174 -26.59 -10.26 12.36
C ILE A 174 -28.03 -10.33 12.88
N VAL A 175 -28.56 -9.24 13.43
CA VAL A 175 -29.89 -9.22 14.06
C VAL A 175 -31.02 -9.36 13.04
N VAL A 176 -30.89 -8.71 11.88
CA VAL A 176 -31.93 -8.65 10.83
C VAL A 176 -31.69 -9.72 9.74
N ASP A 177 -30.60 -10.49 9.83
CA ASP A 177 -30.17 -11.50 8.85
C ASP A 177 -30.04 -10.97 7.40
N VAL A 178 -29.67 -9.70 7.26
CA VAL A 178 -29.47 -9.05 5.95
C VAL A 178 -28.00 -9.14 5.56
N ARG A 179 -27.67 -10.18 4.81
CA ARG A 179 -26.30 -10.46 4.33
C ARG A 179 -25.57 -9.22 3.78
N PRO A 180 -26.13 -8.41 2.86
CA PRO A 180 -25.45 -7.22 2.34
C PRO A 180 -24.98 -6.23 3.41
N VAL A 181 -25.77 -6.06 4.48
CA VAL A 181 -25.46 -5.13 5.57
C VAL A 181 -24.30 -5.68 6.42
N LEU A 182 -24.28 -7.00 6.64
CA LEU A 182 -23.18 -7.69 7.30
C LEU A 182 -21.86 -7.54 6.51
N TRP A 183 -21.90 -7.74 5.19
CA TRP A 183 -20.73 -7.54 4.31
C TRP A 183 -20.24 -6.09 4.32
N ALA A 184 -21.16 -5.13 4.23
CA ALA A 184 -20.82 -3.71 4.27
C ALA A 184 -20.12 -3.34 5.60
N GLY A 185 -20.63 -3.88 6.72
CA GLY A 185 -20.02 -3.69 8.04
C GLY A 185 -18.60 -4.27 8.14
N GLN A 186 -18.41 -5.51 7.65
CA GLN A 186 -17.10 -6.17 7.65
C GLN A 186 -16.05 -5.44 6.80
N LEU A 187 -16.46 -4.80 5.70
CA LEU A 187 -15.55 -4.03 4.85
C LEU A 187 -15.30 -2.62 5.38
N ALA A 188 -16.29 -1.98 6.01
CA ALA A 188 -16.17 -0.61 6.49
C ALA A 188 -15.12 -0.48 7.62
N ILE A 189 -15.01 -1.47 8.51
CA ILE A 189 -14.06 -1.47 9.62
C ILE A 189 -12.58 -1.39 9.15
N PRO A 190 -12.06 -2.30 8.31
CA PRO A 190 -10.68 -2.24 7.84
C PRO A 190 -10.41 -1.01 6.96
N VAL A 191 -11.41 -0.54 6.20
CA VAL A 191 -11.28 0.71 5.43
C VAL A 191 -11.12 1.91 6.38
N GLY A 192 -11.93 1.98 7.45
CA GLY A 192 -11.80 3.00 8.48
C GLY A 192 -10.45 2.98 9.20
N ALA A 193 -9.95 1.79 9.53
CA ALA A 193 -8.60 1.63 10.09
C ALA A 193 -7.51 2.10 9.11
N GLY A 194 -7.65 1.80 7.81
CA GLY A 194 -6.74 2.27 6.77
C GLY A 194 -6.71 3.80 6.63
N VAL A 195 -7.85 4.46 6.81
CA VAL A 195 -7.94 5.94 6.80
C VAL A 195 -7.11 6.55 7.93
N LEU A 196 -7.08 5.96 9.12
CA LEU A 196 -6.22 6.43 10.22
C LEU A 196 -4.72 6.33 9.87
N GLY A 197 -4.33 5.31 9.12
CA GLY A 197 -2.95 5.21 8.60
C GLY A 197 -2.55 6.42 7.75
N THR A 198 -3.51 7.14 7.16
CA THR A 198 -3.21 8.35 6.38
C THR A 198 -2.82 9.55 7.24
N THR A 199 -3.07 9.53 8.55
CA THR A 199 -2.66 10.58 9.49
C THR A 199 -1.30 10.35 10.12
N ALA A 200 -0.66 9.21 9.82
CA ALA A 200 0.69 8.94 10.28
C ALA A 200 1.65 10.03 9.80
N GLU A 201 2.68 10.25 10.61
CA GLU A 201 3.80 11.12 10.31
C GLU A 201 4.51 10.65 9.03
N ARG A 202 4.98 11.62 8.24
CA ARG A 202 5.65 11.37 6.96
C ARG A 202 6.94 12.15 6.90
N GLU A 203 7.98 11.50 6.39
CA GLU A 203 9.23 12.16 6.06
C GLU A 203 9.15 12.68 4.62
N TYR A 204 9.60 13.91 4.43
CA TYR A 204 9.71 14.57 3.16
C TYR A 204 11.18 14.90 2.89
N ALA A 205 11.61 14.72 1.65
CA ALA A 205 12.94 15.12 1.21
C ALA A 205 12.87 15.79 -0.17
N VAL A 206 13.53 16.94 -0.28
CA VAL A 206 13.69 17.69 -1.53
C VAL A 206 14.96 17.19 -2.21
N ILE A 207 14.80 16.68 -3.42
CA ILE A 207 15.89 16.30 -4.32
C ILE A 207 15.71 17.00 -5.67
N ASP A 208 16.75 16.98 -6.50
CA ASP A 208 16.74 17.74 -7.74
C ASP A 208 15.68 17.21 -8.74
N GLU A 209 15.35 15.92 -8.70
CA GLU A 209 14.34 15.30 -9.56
C GLU A 209 12.89 15.45 -9.04
N GLY A 210 12.69 15.79 -7.76
CA GLY A 210 11.34 15.88 -7.19
C GLY A 210 11.26 15.91 -5.67
N LEU A 211 10.02 15.73 -5.17
CA LEU A 211 9.74 15.56 -3.75
C LEU A 211 9.60 14.07 -3.43
N VAL A 212 10.46 13.58 -2.54
CA VAL A 212 10.35 12.26 -1.94
C VAL A 212 9.41 12.35 -0.74
N VAL A 213 8.39 11.49 -0.70
CA VAL A 213 7.45 11.35 0.40
C VAL A 213 7.50 9.92 0.92
N ARG A 214 7.94 9.75 2.16
CA ARG A 214 7.99 8.48 2.85
C ARG A 214 6.89 8.44 3.92
N ALA A 215 5.99 7.49 3.78
CA ALA A 215 5.04 7.07 4.79
C ALA A 215 5.43 5.68 5.31
N PRO A 216 4.89 5.20 6.45
CA PRO A 216 5.32 3.94 7.07
C PRO A 216 5.39 2.73 6.11
N ALA A 217 4.42 2.61 5.20
CA ALA A 217 4.35 1.51 4.24
C ALA A 217 4.74 1.88 2.80
N THR A 218 4.90 3.18 2.48
CA THR A 218 5.05 3.62 1.07
C THR A 218 6.07 4.73 0.92
N LEU A 219 6.87 4.63 -0.14
CA LEU A 219 7.81 5.64 -0.61
C LEU A 219 7.35 6.11 -1.98
N ARG A 220 7.31 7.43 -2.18
CA ARG A 220 6.88 8.03 -3.44
C ARG A 220 7.85 9.12 -3.82
N LEU A 221 8.43 9.02 -5.02
CA LEU A 221 9.05 10.16 -5.69
C LEU A 221 7.99 10.82 -6.56
N VAL A 222 7.74 12.11 -6.33
CA VAL A 222 6.85 12.89 -7.17
C VAL A 222 7.65 13.98 -7.87
N PRO A 223 7.74 13.96 -9.21
CA PRO A 223 8.54 14.95 -9.92
C PRO A 223 7.94 16.35 -9.82
N TRP A 224 8.79 17.37 -10.03
CA TRP A 224 8.43 18.78 -9.85
C TRP A 224 7.32 19.25 -10.80
N ASP A 225 7.24 18.69 -12.00
CA ASP A 225 6.18 18.95 -13.00
C ASP A 225 4.74 18.68 -12.47
N ARG A 226 4.62 17.89 -11.40
CA ARG A 226 3.34 17.53 -10.74
C ARG A 226 2.95 18.49 -9.61
N PHE A 227 3.74 19.52 -9.39
CA PHE A 227 3.50 20.58 -8.44
C PHE A 227 3.46 21.92 -9.15
N GLU A 228 2.84 22.91 -8.51
CA GLU A 228 2.59 24.21 -9.12
C GLU A 228 3.15 25.33 -8.24
N SER A 229 2.70 25.39 -6.98
CA SER A 229 3.12 26.41 -6.02
C SER A 229 3.34 25.83 -4.63
N VAL A 230 4.08 26.58 -3.83
CA VAL A 230 4.15 26.41 -2.37
C VAL A 230 3.53 27.64 -1.71
N THR A 231 2.74 27.40 -0.66
CA THR A 231 2.16 28.43 0.19
C THR A 231 2.41 28.06 1.64
N VAL A 232 3.02 28.97 2.38
CA VAL A 232 3.28 28.82 3.82
C VAL A 232 2.32 29.73 4.58
N THR A 233 1.43 29.13 5.37
CA THR A 233 0.54 29.87 6.27
C THR A 233 1.03 29.74 7.72
N ASP A 234 0.31 30.35 8.67
CA ASP A 234 0.60 30.19 10.10
C ASP A 234 0.34 28.76 10.59
N GLU A 235 -0.63 28.06 9.99
CA GLU A 235 -1.01 26.70 10.41
C GLU A 235 -0.27 25.58 9.64
N ALA A 236 0.08 25.81 8.37
CA ALA A 236 0.54 24.73 7.50
C ALA A 236 1.45 25.19 6.36
N VAL A 237 2.33 24.27 5.94
CA VAL A 237 3.01 24.37 4.64
C VAL A 237 2.22 23.55 3.63
N SER A 238 1.72 24.19 2.58
CA SER A 238 0.93 23.55 1.53
C SER A 238 1.63 23.61 0.18
N ILE A 239 1.65 22.48 -0.52
CA ILE A 239 2.25 22.33 -1.84
C ILE A 239 1.13 21.95 -2.82
N ARG A 240 0.78 22.88 -3.72
CA ARG A 240 -0.29 22.72 -4.69
C ARG A 240 0.14 21.76 -5.80
N ARG A 241 -0.80 20.93 -6.24
CA ARG A 241 -0.63 20.02 -7.38
C ARG A 241 -1.08 20.72 -8.64
N SER A 242 -0.36 20.55 -9.74
CA SER A 242 -0.71 21.15 -11.05
C SER A 242 -2.03 20.63 -11.61
N ALA A 243 -2.47 19.44 -11.18
CA ALA A 243 -3.78 18.92 -11.53
C ALA A 243 -4.82 19.29 -10.45
N PRO A 244 -5.92 19.99 -10.79
CA PRO A 244 -6.84 20.57 -9.81
C PRO A 244 -7.63 19.51 -9.01
N TRP A 245 -7.82 18.32 -9.58
CA TRP A 245 -8.48 17.20 -8.89
C TRP A 245 -7.55 16.48 -7.89
N ARG A 246 -6.25 16.80 -7.85
CA ARG A 246 -5.31 16.19 -6.92
C ARG A 246 -5.19 17.05 -5.66
N LEU A 247 -5.47 16.42 -4.53
CA LEU A 247 -5.28 17.04 -3.22
C LEU A 247 -3.85 17.57 -3.04
N ALA A 248 -3.75 18.81 -2.55
CA ALA A 248 -2.50 19.41 -2.13
C ALA A 248 -1.80 18.57 -1.04
N VAL A 249 -0.47 18.64 -1.01
CA VAL A 249 0.31 18.12 0.11
C VAL A 249 0.30 19.19 1.19
N SER A 250 -0.23 18.88 2.37
CA SER A 250 -0.31 19.83 3.48
C SER A 250 0.38 19.21 4.69
N CYS A 251 1.39 19.91 5.16
CA CYS A 251 2.23 19.58 6.30
C CYS A 251 1.89 20.52 7.45
N ASP A 252 1.73 19.97 8.65
CA ASP A 252 1.58 20.75 9.87
C ASP A 252 2.84 21.60 10.10
N ARG A 253 2.69 22.93 10.26
CA ARG A 253 3.85 23.83 10.35
C ARG A 253 4.61 23.62 11.66
N GLU A 254 3.89 23.40 12.75
CA GLU A 254 4.49 23.21 14.09
C GLU A 254 5.36 21.95 14.16
N ALA A 255 5.15 21.00 13.26
CA ALA A 255 5.94 19.77 13.17
C ALA A 255 7.26 19.95 12.38
N ILE A 256 7.49 21.12 11.76
CA ILE A 256 8.68 21.39 10.93
C ILE A 256 9.68 22.19 11.75
N ASP A 257 10.86 21.60 11.99
CA ASP A 257 11.92 22.22 12.80
C ASP A 257 12.46 23.54 12.21
N ASP A 258 12.65 23.59 10.88
CA ASP A 258 13.19 24.75 10.16
C ASP A 258 12.34 25.10 8.93
N VAL A 259 11.24 25.81 9.17
CA VAL A 259 10.32 26.27 8.12
C VAL A 259 11.02 27.17 7.08
N PRO A 260 11.89 28.14 7.45
CA PRO A 260 12.65 28.93 6.48
C PRO A 260 13.51 28.09 5.53
N ALA A 261 14.24 27.09 6.04
CA ALA A 261 15.07 26.21 5.20
C ALA A 261 14.21 25.38 4.24
N VAL A 262 13.09 24.82 4.72
CA VAL A 262 12.15 24.07 3.86
C VAL A 262 11.57 24.96 2.76
N ARG A 263 11.14 26.18 3.10
CA ARG A 263 10.63 27.14 2.12
C ARG A 263 11.70 27.49 1.08
N GLY A 264 12.92 27.79 1.53
CA GLY A 264 14.04 28.12 0.65
C GLY A 264 14.46 26.97 -0.27
N ALA A 265 14.31 25.72 0.18
CA ALA A 265 14.55 24.55 -0.66
C ALA A 265 13.43 24.33 -1.70
N LEU A 266 12.17 24.52 -1.31
CA LEU A 266 11.01 24.37 -2.20
C LEU A 266 10.92 25.48 -3.24
N SER A 267 11.24 26.72 -2.88
CA SER A 267 11.16 27.88 -3.79
C SER A 267 12.18 27.84 -4.93
N ARG A 268 13.21 26.98 -4.85
CA ARG A 268 14.12 26.71 -5.98
C ARG A 268 13.43 25.98 -7.13
N TYR A 269 12.36 25.24 -6.84
CA TYR A 269 11.67 24.38 -7.80
C TYR A 269 10.24 24.81 -8.08
N LEU A 270 9.62 25.55 -7.16
CA LEU A 270 8.21 25.95 -7.21
C LEU A 270 8.04 27.45 -7.05
N HIS A 271 6.99 27.99 -7.63
CA HIS A 271 6.62 29.39 -7.41
C HIS A 271 6.11 29.59 -5.98
N ASP A 272 6.58 30.64 -5.33
CA ASP A 272 6.17 31.02 -3.97
C ASP A 272 4.95 31.95 -4.07
N GLU A 273 3.77 31.45 -3.74
CA GLU A 273 2.57 32.28 -3.63
C GLU A 273 2.54 32.88 -2.22
N GLN A 274 3.04 34.12 -2.09
CA GLN A 274 2.81 34.92 -0.89
C GLN A 274 1.33 35.30 -0.82
N ARG A 275 0.64 34.88 0.24
CA ARG A 275 -0.70 35.35 0.61
C ARG A 275 -0.65 35.95 1.99
#